data_AF-A0A2V6PMT4-F1
#
_entry.id   AF-A0A2V6PMT4-F1
#
_cell.length_a   1.000
_cell.length_b   1.000
_cell.length_c   1.000
_cell.angle_alpha   90.00
_cell.angle_beta   90.00
_cell.angle_gamma   90.00
#
_symmetry.space_group_name_H-M   'P 1'
#
loop_
_entity.id
_entity.type
_entity.pdbx_description
1 polymer ?
#
loop_
_entity_poly.entity_id
_entity_poly.type
_entity_poly.pdbx_seq_one_letter_code
_entity_poly.pdbx_strand_id
1 'polypeptide(L)' 'MKSQAPPLQQVDRTYVLYRDRKLTYFGGCDYFRLSSHPAVVAALKTGLQQYGLTVAASRKTTGNHALYEK' A
#
# COMPACT_ATOMS: atom_id res chain seq x y z
N MET A 1 14.02 -4.81 -27.51
CA MET A 1 13.73 -4.69 -26.07
C MET A 1 12.53 -3.76 -25.92
N LYS A 2 11.38 -4.19 -25.37
CA LYS A 2 10.21 -3.30 -25.19
C LYS A 2 10.52 -2.36 -24.01
N SER A 3 10.54 -1.05 -24.24
CA SER A 3 10.62 -0.08 -23.14
C SER A 3 9.30 -0.10 -22.37
N GLN A 4 9.37 -0.02 -21.05
CA GLN A 4 8.17 0.17 -20.23
C GLN A 4 7.62 1.58 -20.44
N ALA A 5 6.31 1.76 -20.28
CA ALA A 5 5.72 3.09 -20.28
C ALA A 5 6.29 3.91 -19.10
N PRO A 6 6.39 5.25 -19.23
CA PRO A 6 6.77 6.09 -18.10
C PRO A 6 5.84 5.84 -16.90
N PRO A 7 6.36 5.83 -15.66
CA PRO A 7 5.57 5.54 -14.48
C PRO A 7 4.49 6.60 -14.26
N LEU A 8 3.29 6.15 -13.91
CA LEU A 8 2.27 7.01 -13.32
C LEU A 8 2.60 7.17 -11.85
N GLN A 9 2.68 8.41 -11.37
CA GLN A 9 2.89 8.70 -9.96
C GLN A 9 1.57 9.08 -9.32
N GLN A 10 1.12 8.38 -8.27
CA GLN A 10 0.02 8.89 -7.46
C GLN A 10 0.47 10.14 -6.70
N VAL A 11 -0.32 11.21 -6.80
CA VAL A 11 -0.04 12.49 -6.13
C VAL A 11 -1.18 12.96 -5.23
N ASP A 12 -2.30 12.25 -5.28
CA ASP A 12 -3.50 12.54 -4.50
C ASP A 12 -4.36 11.27 -4.45
N ARG A 13 -5.39 11.28 -3.61
CA ARG A 13 -6.35 10.18 -3.42
C ARG A 13 -7.00 9.75 -4.75
N THR A 14 -7.24 10.68 -5.66
CA THR A 14 -7.93 10.42 -6.94
C THR A 14 -7.15 10.88 -8.17
N TYR A 15 -5.87 11.25 -8.04
CA TYR A 15 -5.09 11.81 -9.15
C TYR A 15 -3.71 11.17 -9.29
N VAL A 16 -3.25 11.11 -10.54
CA VAL A 16 -1.89 10.73 -10.93
C VAL A 16 -1.21 11.86 -11.69
N LEU A 17 0.11 11.94 -11.58
CA LEU A 17 0.96 12.67 -12.50
C LEU A 17 1.42 11.77 -13.63
N TYR A 18 1.30 12.29 -14.86
CA TYR A 18 1.85 11.69 -16.06
C TYR A 18 2.42 12.80 -16.95
N ARG A 19 3.74 12.78 -17.20
CA ARG A 19 4.43 13.79 -18.02
C ARG A 19 4.03 15.22 -17.61
N ASP A 20 4.17 15.50 -16.32
CA ASP A 20 3.85 16.79 -15.68
C ASP A 20 2.37 17.23 -15.75
N ARG A 21 1.46 16.30 -16.10
CA ARG A 21 0.02 16.55 -16.09
C ARG A 21 -0.67 15.81 -14.96
N LYS A 22 -1.47 16.53 -14.16
CA LYS A 22 -2.38 15.95 -13.17
C LYS A 22 -3.63 15.41 -13.88
N LEU A 23 -3.90 14.12 -13.74
CA LEU A 23 -5.01 13.42 -14.39
C LEU A 23 -5.87 12.71 -13.34
N THR A 24 -7.20 12.71 -13.51
CA THR A 24 -8.11 11.92 -12.68
C THR A 24 -7.86 10.43 -12.91
N TYR A 25 -7.72 9.66 -11.83
CA TYR A 25 -7.23 8.29 -11.89
C TYR A 25 -8.34 7.25 -11.75
N PHE A 26 -8.63 6.58 -12.87
CA PHE A 26 -9.61 5.48 -13.01
C PHE A 26 -8.96 4.13 -13.39
N GLY A 27 -7.63 4.02 -13.36
CA GLY A 27 -6.89 2.85 -13.85
C GLY A 27 -6.36 1.91 -12.75
N GLY A 28 -6.93 1.94 -11.55
CA GLY A 28 -6.42 1.21 -10.39
C GLY A 28 -7.49 0.39 -9.67
N CYS A 29 -7.05 -0.42 -8.71
CA CYS A 29 -7.91 -1.30 -7.90
C CYS A 29 -8.20 -0.77 -6.47
N ASP A 30 -7.76 0.45 -6.15
CA ASP A 30 -7.99 1.08 -4.84
C ASP A 30 -9.41 1.70 -4.76
N TYR A 31 -10.44 0.86 -4.90
CA TYR A 31 -11.84 1.29 -5.06
C TYR A 31 -12.34 2.11 -3.88
N PHE A 32 -11.98 1.71 -2.66
CA PHE A 32 -12.37 2.40 -1.41
C PHE A 32 -11.36 3.47 -0.97
N ARG A 33 -10.30 3.68 -1.75
CA ARG A 33 -9.26 4.67 -1.47
C ARG A 33 -8.62 4.44 -0.09
N LEU A 34 -8.44 3.18 0.31
CA LEU A 34 -7.86 2.85 1.63
C LEU A 34 -6.34 2.95 1.64
N SER A 35 -5.69 2.88 0.47
CA SER A 35 -4.24 2.96 0.35
C SER A 35 -3.63 4.25 0.91
N SER A 36 -4.41 5.34 0.91
CA SER A 36 -4.02 6.67 1.42
C SER A 36 -4.84 7.11 2.63
N HIS A 37 -5.73 6.27 3.17
CA HIS A 37 -6.61 6.68 4.25
C HIS A 37 -5.81 6.91 5.55
N PRO A 38 -5.96 8.06 6.24
CA PRO A 38 -5.12 8.42 7.39
C PRO A 38 -5.12 7.37 8.50
N ALA A 39 -6.27 6.77 8.80
CA ALA A 39 -6.37 5.73 9.83
C ALA A 39 -5.60 4.45 9.47
N VAL A 40 -5.55 4.08 8.19
CA VAL A 40 -4.81 2.90 7.71
C VAL A 40 -3.31 3.15 7.81
N VAL A 41 -2.87 4.34 7.40
CA VAL A 41 -1.47 4.77 7.51
C VAL A 41 -1.03 4.84 8.99
N ALA A 42 -1.88 5.34 9.88
CA ALA A 42 -1.60 5.39 11.31
C ALA A 42 -1.50 3.99 11.92
N ALA A 43 -2.42 3.08 11.56
CA ALA A 43 -2.39 1.69 12.00
C ALA A 43 -1.11 0.97 11.53
N LEU A 44 -0.68 1.21 10.28
CA LEU A 44 0.56 0.66 9.73
C LEU A 44 1.79 1.14 10.53
N LYS A 45 1.89 2.44 10.83
CA LYS A 45 3.02 2.99 11.62
C LYS A 45 3.05 2.41 13.03
N THR A 46 1.90 2.35 13.69
CA THR A 46 1.77 1.81 15.05
C THR A 46 2.14 0.32 15.06
N GLY A 47 1.60 -0.45 14.12
CA GLY A 47 1.88 -1.88 14.00
C GLY A 47 3.34 -2.17 13.69
N LEU A 48 3.99 -1.38 12.83
CA LEU A 48 5.41 -1.51 12.54
C LEU A 48 6.28 -1.34 13.80
N GLN A 49 5.96 -0.34 14.63
CA GLN A 49 6.69 -0.09 15.88
C GLN A 49 6.47 -1.20 16.90
N GLN A 50 5.25 -1.75 16.97
CA GLN A 50 4.89 -2.74 17.97
C GLN A 50 5.30 -4.17 17.60
N TYR A 51 5.25 -4.52 16.31
CA TYR A 51 5.37 -5.91 15.85
C TYR A 51 6.52 -6.14 14.85
N GLY A 52 7.22 -5.08 14.43
CA GLY A 52 8.23 -5.16 13.38
C GLY A 52 7.61 -5.28 11.98
N LEU A 53 8.46 -5.53 10.98
CA LEU A 53 8.06 -5.47 9.56
C LEU A 53 7.41 -6.78 9.06
N THR A 54 7.99 -7.92 9.40
CA THR A 54 7.56 -9.25 8.92
C THR A 54 7.95 -10.31 9.93
N VAL A 55 7.20 -11.41 9.95
CA VAL A 55 7.49 -12.59 10.79
C VAL A 55 8.51 -13.55 10.15
N ALA A 56 8.86 -13.35 8.86
CA ALA A 56 9.86 -14.11 8.10
C ALA A 56 9.74 -15.65 8.17
N ALA A 57 8.56 -16.18 8.47
CA ALA A 57 8.31 -17.60 8.67
C ALA A 57 6.86 -17.97 8.37
N SER A 58 6.58 -19.27 8.23
CA SER A 58 5.23 -19.78 8.05
C SER A 58 4.40 -19.70 9.34
N ARG A 59 3.07 -19.62 9.24
CA ARG A 59 2.18 -19.73 10.42
C ARG A 59 2.27 -21.08 11.15
N LYS A 60 2.83 -22.13 10.53
CA LYS A 60 3.05 -23.43 11.18
C LYS A 60 4.31 -23.49 12.05
N THR A 61 5.23 -22.54 11.87
CA THR A 61 6.50 -22.49 12.61
C THR A 61 6.49 -21.29 13.56
N THR A 62 7.41 -20.34 13.39
CA THR A 62 7.52 -19.14 14.23
C THR A 62 6.74 -17.95 13.67
N GLY A 63 6.07 -18.13 12.53
CA GLY A 63 5.37 -17.05 11.85
C GLY A 63 3.92 -16.87 12.27
N ASN A 64 3.40 -17.60 13.25
CA ASN A 64 2.05 -17.33 13.75
C ASN A 64 2.07 -16.10 14.67
N HIS A 65 1.08 -15.22 14.53
CA HIS A 65 1.00 -13.98 15.29
C HIS A 65 -0.44 -13.72 15.75
N ALA A 66 -0.62 -13.16 16.95
CA ALA A 66 -1.93 -12.86 17.53
C ALA A 66 -2.79 -11.92 16.66
N LEU A 67 -2.16 -11.12 15.80
CA LEU A 67 -2.87 -10.27 14.82
C LEU A 67 -3.70 -11.06 13.80
N TYR A 68 -3.40 -12.34 13.60
CA TYR A 68 -4.10 -13.19 12.63
C TYR A 68 -5.32 -13.92 13.22
N GLU A 69 -5.54 -13.81 14.54
CA GLU A 69 -6.61 -14.52 15.28
C GLU A 69 -7.86 -13.63 15.48
N LYS A 70 -8.05 -12.62 14.63
CA LYS A 70 -9.26 -11.78 14.61
C LYS A 70 -10.13 -12.10 13.41
#